data_AF-A0A211ZQS7-F1
#
_entry.id   AF-A0A211ZQS7-F1
#
_cell.length_a   1.000
_cell.length_b   1.000
_cell.length_c   1.000
_cell.angle_alpha   90.00
_cell.angle_beta   90.00
_cell.angle_gamma   90.00
#
_symmetry.space_group_name_H-M   'P 1'
#
loop_
_entity.id
_entity.type
_entity.pdbx_description
1 polymer ?
#
loop_
_entity_poly.entity_id
_entity_poly.type
_entity_poly.pdbx_seq_one_letter_code
_entity_poly.pdbx_strand_id
1 'polypeptide(L)'
;MRVSRIDNPAKRMLGWLVRYSVAGKHTRKFFSDLAHGGSSAKAKAAADAFALAHLLEHQEIRSLRTRLLPRRNTPHGVPGVARYVRPGGTSAFWTAYWTQEGVRRQKKYSVAQLGENEARELAFATRAEMTAGNEERLEELLDIHVPERKGATKRQRGAADLREEAPKRRSRPAETIQERRRA
;
A
#
# COMPACT_ATOMS: atom_id res chain seq x y z
N MET A 1 7.86 6.22 -6.16
CA MET A 1 9.27 6.60 -6.30
C MET A 1 9.31 8.09 -6.53
N ARG A 2 10.22 8.81 -5.88
CA ARG A 2 10.38 10.25 -6.09
C ARG A 2 11.86 10.61 -6.08
N VAL A 3 12.34 11.17 -7.18
CA VAL A 3 13.66 11.82 -7.27
C VAL A 3 13.40 13.32 -7.16
N SER A 4 14.04 13.98 -6.20
CA SER A 4 13.83 15.41 -5.96
C SER A 4 15.15 16.12 -5.72
N ARG A 5 15.31 17.28 -6.34
CA ARG A 5 16.43 18.18 -6.09
C ARG A 5 16.35 18.74 -4.66
N ILE A 6 17.49 18.82 -4.00
CA ILE A 6 17.66 19.51 -2.72
C ILE A 6 18.76 20.53 -2.92
N ASP A 7 18.36 21.79 -2.77
CA ASP A 7 19.28 22.93 -2.75
C ASP A 7 19.15 23.60 -1.39
N ASN A 8 20.03 23.24 -0.46
CA ASN A 8 20.15 23.93 0.82
C ASN A 8 21.54 24.56 0.94
N PRO A 9 21.69 25.85 0.54
CA PRO A 9 22.97 26.53 0.55
C PRO A 9 23.53 26.70 1.96
N ALA A 10 22.67 26.94 2.97
CA ALA A 10 23.08 27.10 4.37
C ALA A 10 23.72 25.84 4.97
N LYS A 11 23.34 24.65 4.48
CA LYS A 11 23.90 23.36 4.91
C LYS A 11 24.88 22.76 3.91
N ARG A 12 25.22 23.49 2.82
CA ARG A 12 26.03 23.00 1.69
C ARG A 12 25.52 21.68 1.11
N MET A 13 24.21 21.42 1.20
CA MET A 13 23.57 20.22 0.67
C MET A 13 22.98 20.54 -0.71
N LEU A 14 23.82 20.41 -1.74
CA LEU A 14 23.43 20.51 -3.14
C LEU A 14 23.46 19.10 -3.75
N GLY A 15 22.30 18.60 -4.14
CA GLY A 15 22.22 17.25 -4.69
C GLY A 15 20.81 16.75 -4.94
N TRP A 16 20.72 15.46 -5.27
CA TRP A 16 19.48 14.77 -5.59
C TRP A 16 19.16 13.73 -4.52
N LEU A 17 17.93 13.77 -4.01
CA LEU A 17 17.43 12.79 -3.06
C LEU A 17 16.46 11.84 -3.75
N VAL A 18 16.80 10.55 -3.72
CA VAL A 18 15.90 9.47 -4.11
C VAL A 18 15.15 8.99 -2.87
N ARG A 19 13.82 9.03 -2.92
CA ARG A 19 12.93 8.46 -1.91
C ARG A 19 12.08 7.37 -2.52
N TYR A 20 12.10 6.21 -1.89
CA TYR A 20 11.37 5.06 -2.36
C TYR A 20 10.75 4.28 -1.19
N SER A 21 9.63 3.60 -1.46
CA SER A 21 8.97 2.75 -0.48
C SER A 21 8.48 1.48 -1.13
N VAL A 22 8.82 0.35 -0.51
CA VAL A 22 8.39 -0.99 -0.90
C VAL A 22 7.79 -1.67 0.30
N ALA A 23 6.52 -2.08 0.19
CA ALA A 23 5.83 -2.85 1.21
C ALA A 23 5.95 -2.27 2.65
N GLY A 24 6.03 -0.94 2.78
CA GLY A 24 6.17 -0.23 4.06
C GLY A 24 7.60 0.07 4.50
N LYS A 25 8.63 -0.49 3.85
CA LYS A 25 10.03 -0.10 4.07
C LYS A 25 10.34 1.17 3.29
N HIS A 26 10.89 2.18 3.95
CA HIS A 26 11.28 3.44 3.32
C HIS A 26 12.79 3.48 3.12
N THR A 27 13.21 3.62 1.87
CA THR A 27 14.63 3.78 1.51
C THR A 27 14.84 5.21 1.00
N ARG A 28 15.89 5.86 1.50
CA ARG A 28 16.32 7.18 1.05
C ARG A 28 17.81 7.15 0.72
N LYS A 29 18.19 7.73 -0.41
CA LYS A 29 19.60 7.87 -0.79
C LYS A 29 19.84 9.25 -1.40
N PHE A 30 20.90 9.91 -0.96
CA PHE A 30 21.28 11.25 -1.40
C PHE A 30 22.51 11.17 -2.31
N PHE A 31 22.48 11.90 -3.41
CA PHE A 31 23.54 12.02 -4.40
C PHE A 31 23.97 13.47 -4.46
N SER A 32 25.11 13.79 -3.85
CA SER A 32 25.63 15.16 -3.82
C SER A 32 26.28 15.54 -5.14
N ASP A 33 26.11 16.78 -5.58
CA ASP A 33 26.76 17.28 -6.80
C ASP A 33 28.29 17.24 -6.70
N LEU A 34 28.82 17.54 -5.51
CA LEU A 34 30.26 17.54 -5.26
C LEU A 34 30.91 16.19 -5.53
N ALA A 35 30.30 15.10 -5.04
CA ALA A 35 30.77 13.73 -5.29
C ALA A 35 30.70 13.33 -6.79
N HIS A 36 29.92 14.04 -7.60
CA HIS A 36 29.79 13.83 -9.04
C HIS A 36 30.50 14.92 -9.87
N GLY A 37 31.55 15.52 -9.30
CA GLY A 37 32.41 16.50 -9.98
C GLY A 37 31.75 17.87 -10.14
N GLY A 38 30.85 18.25 -9.22
CA GLY A 38 30.14 19.53 -9.23
C GLY A 38 29.01 19.63 -10.26
N SER A 39 28.77 18.58 -11.06
CA SER A 39 27.74 18.59 -12.09
C SER A 39 26.42 18.01 -11.57
N SER A 40 25.42 18.89 -11.43
CA SER A 40 24.05 18.48 -11.07
C SER A 40 23.46 17.47 -12.05
N ALA A 41 23.82 17.54 -13.34
CA ALA A 41 23.37 16.59 -14.36
C ALA A 41 23.91 15.17 -14.10
N LYS A 42 25.19 15.04 -13.75
CA LYS A 42 25.80 13.73 -13.41
C LYS A 42 25.20 13.15 -12.12
N ALA A 43 24.99 13.99 -11.11
CA ALA A 43 24.33 13.55 -9.88
C ALA A 43 22.88 13.11 -10.11
N LYS A 44 22.15 13.80 -11.00
CA LYS A 44 20.80 13.41 -11.41
C LYS A 44 20.80 12.06 -12.13
N ALA A 45 21.70 11.87 -13.10
CA ALA A 45 21.80 10.61 -13.84
C ALA A 45 22.11 9.43 -12.91
N ALA A 46 23.01 9.61 -11.93
CA ALA A 46 23.29 8.60 -10.92
C ALA A 46 22.08 8.30 -10.02
N ALA A 47 21.33 9.34 -9.61
CA ALA A 47 20.11 9.19 -8.84
C ALA A 47 19.01 8.45 -9.62
N ASP A 48 18.83 8.77 -10.91
CA ASP A 48 17.87 8.14 -11.80
C ASP A 48 18.25 6.68 -12.08
N ALA A 49 19.53 6.37 -12.32
CA ALA A 49 20.03 5.01 -12.50
C ALA A 49 19.80 4.15 -11.25
N PHE A 50 20.10 4.70 -10.06
CA PHE A 50 19.82 4.02 -8.79
C PHE A 50 18.32 3.77 -8.59
N ALA A 51 17.49 4.77 -8.91
CA ALA A 51 16.05 4.66 -8.86
C ALA A 51 15.51 3.56 -9.79
N LEU A 52 16.02 3.46 -11.02
CA LEU A 52 15.63 2.45 -12.00
C LEU A 52 16.06 1.05 -11.55
N ALA A 53 17.29 0.88 -11.07
CA ALA A 53 17.78 -0.39 -10.54
C ALA A 53 16.90 -0.89 -9.38
N HIS A 54 16.59 -0.02 -8.41
CA HIS A 54 15.66 -0.35 -7.32
C HIS A 54 14.23 -0.63 -7.81
N LEU A 55 13.79 0.01 -8.89
CA LEU A 55 12.46 -0.24 -9.45
C LEU A 55 12.38 -1.64 -10.05
N LEU A 56 13.43 -2.07 -10.77
CA LEU A 56 13.54 -3.40 -11.35
C LEU A 56 13.63 -4.49 -10.27
N GLU A 57 14.50 -4.29 -9.27
CA GLU A 57 14.66 -5.20 -8.12
C GLU A 57 13.32 -5.49 -7.42
N HIS A 58 12.51 -4.45 -7.23
CA HIS A 58 11.22 -4.58 -6.54
C HIS A 58 10.00 -4.63 -7.47
N GLN A 59 10.20 -4.82 -8.78
CA GLN A 59 9.12 -4.80 -9.76
C GLN A 59 8.09 -5.89 -9.46
N GLU A 60 8.55 -7.10 -9.16
CA GLU A 60 7.70 -8.26 -8.89
C GLU A 60 6.80 -8.04 -7.67
N ILE A 61 7.38 -7.57 -6.55
CA ILE A 61 6.64 -7.22 -5.32
C ILE A 61 5.54 -6.18 -5.63
N ARG A 62 5.87 -5.12 -6.36
CA ARG A 62 4.89 -4.08 -6.71
C ARG A 62 3.75 -4.64 -7.57
N SER A 63 4.10 -5.50 -8.51
CA SER A 63 3.20 -6.13 -9.47
C SER A 63 2.22 -7.06 -8.74
N LEU A 64 2.72 -7.94 -7.88
CA LEU A 64 1.93 -8.87 -7.08
C LEU A 64 1.03 -8.11 -6.09
N ARG A 65 1.57 -7.15 -5.34
CA ARG A 65 0.76 -6.34 -4.41
C ARG A 65 -0.36 -5.60 -5.11
N THR A 66 -0.14 -5.12 -6.32
CA THR A 66 -1.17 -4.43 -7.12
C THR A 66 -2.30 -5.36 -7.50
N ARG A 67 -2.01 -6.64 -7.75
CA ARG A 67 -2.99 -7.66 -8.16
C ARG A 67 -3.72 -8.30 -6.98
N LEU A 68 -3.05 -8.48 -5.85
CA LEU A 68 -3.54 -9.29 -4.74
C LEU A 68 -4.18 -8.44 -3.63
N LEU A 69 -3.64 -7.26 -3.32
CA LEU A 69 -4.15 -6.49 -2.19
C LEU A 69 -5.39 -5.68 -2.56
N PRO A 70 -6.44 -5.70 -1.71
CA PRO A 70 -7.60 -4.84 -1.87
C PRO A 70 -7.21 -3.37 -1.81
N ARG A 71 -7.87 -2.59 -2.67
CA ARG A 71 -7.80 -1.13 -2.70
C ARG A 71 -9.10 -0.57 -2.14
N ARG A 72 -9.07 0.70 -1.73
CA ARG A 72 -10.26 1.41 -1.23
C ARG A 72 -11.48 1.29 -2.16
N ASN A 73 -11.23 1.28 -3.47
CA ASN A 73 -12.27 1.22 -4.49
C ASN A 73 -12.42 -0.20 -5.08
N THR A 74 -11.89 -1.24 -4.44
CA THR A 74 -12.07 -2.63 -4.89
C THR A 74 -13.52 -3.06 -4.62
N PRO A 75 -14.30 -3.34 -5.67
CA PRO A 75 -15.67 -3.84 -5.48
C PRO A 75 -15.64 -5.15 -4.68
N HIS A 76 -16.54 -5.27 -3.71
CA HIS A 76 -16.74 -6.49 -2.92
C HIS A 76 -15.51 -6.99 -2.12
N GLY A 77 -14.46 -6.16 -1.97
CA GLY A 77 -13.29 -6.46 -1.13
C GLY A 77 -12.25 -7.42 -1.73
N VAL A 78 -12.54 -8.08 -2.86
CA VAL A 78 -11.61 -9.04 -3.49
C VAL A 78 -11.14 -8.53 -4.85
N PRO A 79 -9.85 -8.16 -5.02
CA PRO A 79 -9.31 -7.76 -6.31
C PRO A 79 -9.46 -8.85 -7.36
N GLY A 80 -9.94 -8.46 -8.54
CA GLY A 80 -10.10 -9.38 -9.65
C GLY A 80 -11.40 -10.18 -9.59
N VAL A 81 -12.31 -9.91 -8.66
CA VAL A 81 -13.69 -10.40 -8.76
C VAL A 81 -14.63 -9.23 -9.02
N ALA A 82 -15.49 -9.39 -10.02
CA ALA A 82 -16.49 -8.39 -10.38
C ALA A 82 -17.82 -9.05 -10.71
N ARG A 83 -18.90 -8.38 -10.29
CA ARG A 83 -20.25 -8.69 -10.75
C ARG A 83 -20.53 -7.91 -12.03
N TYR A 84 -20.89 -8.62 -13.09
CA TYR A 84 -21.27 -8.06 -14.37
C TYR A 84 -22.76 -8.27 -14.60
N VAL A 85 -23.50 -7.19 -14.86
CA VAL A 85 -24.92 -7.24 -15.23
C VAL A 85 -25.02 -6.84 -16.68
N ARG A 86 -25.69 -7.65 -17.51
CA ARG A 86 -25.94 -7.27 -18.90
C ARG A 86 -26.85 -6.04 -18.94
N PRO A 87 -26.63 -5.11 -19.89
CA PRO A 87 -27.59 -4.05 -20.18
C PRO A 87 -28.98 -4.66 -20.42
N GLY A 88 -30.01 -4.13 -19.76
CA GLY A 88 -31.36 -4.69 -19.78
C GLY A 88 -31.68 -5.65 -18.63
N GLY A 89 -30.74 -5.93 -17.72
CA GLY A 89 -31.01 -6.62 -16.44
C GLY A 89 -31.31 -8.13 -16.56
N THR A 90 -31.31 -8.69 -17.76
CA THR A 90 -31.78 -10.05 -18.04
C THR A 90 -30.81 -11.14 -17.55
N SER A 91 -29.54 -10.82 -17.33
CA SER A 91 -28.57 -11.78 -16.79
C SER A 91 -27.44 -11.10 -16.03
N ALA A 92 -27.03 -11.72 -14.94
CA ALA A 92 -25.89 -11.32 -14.13
C ALA A 92 -24.87 -12.47 -14.05
N PHE A 93 -23.60 -12.11 -14.01
CA PHE A 93 -22.47 -13.04 -13.93
C PHE A 93 -21.48 -12.56 -12.88
N TRP A 94 -20.99 -13.48 -12.06
CA TRP A 94 -19.80 -13.25 -11.27
C TRP A 94 -18.58 -13.69 -12.07
N THR A 95 -17.61 -12.79 -12.23
CA THR A 95 -16.39 -13.08 -13.00
C THR A 95 -15.17 -12.97 -12.10
N ALA A 96 -14.38 -14.04 -12.06
CA ALA A 96 -13.06 -14.07 -11.45
C ALA A 96 -11.99 -13.87 -12.54
N TYR A 97 -11.05 -12.98 -12.31
CA TYR A 97 -9.90 -12.69 -13.16
C TYR A 97 -8.62 -13.06 -12.43
N TRP A 98 -7.66 -13.63 -13.16
CA TRP A 98 -6.32 -13.87 -12.62
C TRP A 98 -5.26 -13.80 -13.72
N THR A 99 -4.00 -13.76 -13.31
CA THR A 99 -2.85 -13.83 -14.21
C THR A 99 -2.09 -15.10 -13.88
N GLN A 100 -1.91 -15.94 -14.89
CA GLN A 100 -1.15 -17.17 -14.82
C GLN A 100 -0.08 -17.10 -15.90
N GLU A 101 1.19 -17.23 -15.52
CA GLU A 101 2.33 -17.22 -16.46
C GLU A 101 2.32 -16.00 -17.42
N GLY A 102 1.98 -14.82 -16.90
CA GLY A 102 1.89 -13.59 -17.68
C GLY A 102 0.61 -13.44 -18.52
N VAL A 103 -0.21 -14.48 -18.63
CA VAL A 103 -1.48 -14.45 -19.38
C VAL A 103 -2.64 -14.14 -18.44
N ARG A 104 -3.46 -13.16 -18.81
CA ARG A 104 -4.70 -12.84 -18.09
C ARG A 104 -5.79 -13.85 -18.45
N ARG A 105 -6.29 -14.57 -17.45
CA ARG A 105 -7.39 -15.54 -17.56
C ARG A 105 -8.62 -15.04 -16.80
N GLN A 106 -9.77 -15.60 -17.16
CA GLN A 106 -11.04 -15.31 -16.49
C GLN A 106 -11.94 -16.56 -16.45
N LYS A 107 -12.81 -16.63 -15.44
CA LYS A 107 -13.89 -17.62 -15.33
C LYS A 107 -15.17 -16.91 -14.89
N LYS A 108 -16.29 -17.29 -15.50
CA LYS A 108 -17.61 -16.66 -15.30
C LYS A 108 -18.57 -17.66 -14.67
N TYR A 109 -19.36 -17.19 -13.72
CA TYR A 109 -20.41 -17.93 -13.03
C TYR A 109 -21.74 -17.24 -13.25
N SER A 110 -22.72 -17.96 -13.78
CA SER A 110 -24.05 -17.40 -14.09
C SER A 110 -24.92 -17.34 -12.84
N VAL A 111 -25.40 -16.14 -12.50
CA VAL A 111 -26.35 -15.95 -11.39
C VAL A 111 -27.68 -16.65 -11.67
N ALA A 112 -28.10 -16.76 -12.93
CA ALA A 112 -29.35 -17.42 -13.28
C ALA A 112 -29.32 -18.94 -13.02
N GLN A 113 -28.13 -19.57 -13.04
CA GLN A 113 -27.98 -21.02 -12.84
C GLN A 113 -27.70 -21.39 -11.39
N LEU A 114 -26.88 -20.59 -10.69
CA LEU A 114 -26.37 -20.89 -9.36
C LEU A 114 -27.01 -20.02 -8.26
N GLY A 115 -27.76 -18.99 -8.64
CA GLY A 115 -28.17 -17.94 -7.71
C GLY A 115 -27.04 -16.95 -7.41
N GLU A 116 -27.37 -15.85 -6.74
CA GLU A 116 -26.46 -14.73 -6.50
C GLU A 116 -25.34 -15.09 -5.53
N ASN A 117 -25.67 -15.76 -4.42
CA ASN A 117 -24.71 -16.07 -3.36
C ASN A 117 -23.72 -17.15 -3.79
N GLU A 118 -24.19 -18.27 -4.36
CA GLU A 118 -23.29 -19.37 -4.77
C GLU A 118 -22.38 -18.94 -5.91
N ALA A 119 -22.89 -18.19 -6.91
CA ALA A 119 -22.07 -17.67 -7.99
C ALA A 119 -20.97 -16.74 -7.48
N ARG A 120 -21.26 -15.92 -6.46
CA ARG A 120 -20.28 -15.05 -5.81
C ARG A 120 -19.21 -15.86 -5.08
N GLU A 121 -19.62 -16.82 -4.27
CA GLU A 121 -18.71 -17.66 -3.48
C GLU A 121 -17.78 -18.49 -4.37
N LEU A 122 -18.31 -19.08 -5.44
CA LEU A 122 -17.51 -19.80 -6.42
C LEU A 122 -16.49 -18.90 -7.14
N ALA A 123 -16.88 -17.67 -7.47
CA ALA A 123 -15.95 -16.69 -8.03
C ALA A 123 -14.83 -16.32 -7.04
N PHE A 124 -15.15 -16.20 -5.75
CA PHE A 124 -14.18 -15.90 -4.70
C PHE A 124 -13.23 -17.08 -4.48
N ALA A 125 -13.76 -18.29 -4.37
CA ALA A 125 -12.99 -19.51 -4.22
C ALA A 125 -12.03 -19.72 -5.40
N THR A 126 -12.52 -19.56 -6.63
CA THR A 126 -11.68 -19.65 -7.84
C THR A 126 -10.57 -18.62 -7.84
N ARG A 127 -10.87 -17.40 -7.39
CA ARG A 127 -9.86 -16.34 -7.32
C ARG A 127 -8.77 -16.72 -6.32
N ALA A 128 -9.14 -17.15 -5.12
CA ALA A 128 -8.22 -17.55 -4.07
C ALA A 128 -7.32 -18.72 -4.50
N GLU A 129 -7.91 -19.77 -5.07
CA GLU A 129 -7.17 -20.93 -5.57
C GLU A 129 -6.15 -20.53 -6.63
N MET A 130 -6.56 -19.72 -7.60
CA MET A 130 -5.68 -19.29 -8.70
C MET A 130 -4.65 -18.23 -8.26
N THR A 131 -4.80 -17.60 -7.09
CA THR A 131 -3.82 -16.65 -6.54
C THR A 131 -2.94 -17.20 -5.44
N ALA A 132 -3.22 -18.38 -4.89
CA ALA A 132 -2.45 -18.96 -3.78
C ALA A 132 -0.93 -18.95 -4.05
N GLY A 133 -0.46 -19.48 -5.19
CA GLY A 133 0.97 -19.45 -5.52
C GLY A 133 1.55 -18.03 -5.73
N ASN A 134 0.72 -17.07 -6.15
CA ASN A 134 1.15 -15.66 -6.23
C ASN A 134 1.28 -15.02 -4.84
N GLU A 135 0.47 -15.45 -3.87
CA GLU A 135 0.52 -15.00 -2.47
C GLU A 135 1.76 -15.55 -1.78
N GLU A 136 2.03 -16.84 -1.91
CA GLU A 136 3.26 -17.48 -1.43
C GLU A 136 4.50 -16.78 -2.00
N ARG A 137 4.54 -16.57 -3.32
CA ARG A 137 5.64 -15.85 -3.97
C ARG A 137 5.80 -14.43 -3.43
N LEU A 138 4.70 -13.74 -3.15
CA LEU A 138 4.76 -12.40 -2.56
C LEU A 138 5.35 -12.46 -1.15
N GLU A 139 4.98 -13.45 -0.33
CA GLU A 139 5.52 -13.62 1.01
C GLU A 139 7.03 -13.89 1.00
N GLU A 140 7.51 -14.80 0.14
CA GLU A 140 8.94 -15.06 -0.05
C GLU A 140 9.72 -13.78 -0.37
N LEU A 141 9.23 -13.01 -1.36
CA LEU A 141 9.87 -11.77 -1.78
C LEU A 141 9.88 -10.72 -0.66
N LEU A 142 8.84 -10.69 0.17
CA LEU A 142 8.75 -9.80 1.32
C LEU A 142 9.75 -10.21 2.41
N ASP A 143 9.94 -11.50 2.66
CA ASP A 143 10.93 -11.99 3.62
C ASP A 143 12.37 -11.66 3.17
N ILE A 144 12.66 -11.74 1.86
CA ILE A 144 13.96 -11.35 1.30
C ILE A 144 14.21 -9.83 1.45
N HIS A 145 13.25 -8.98 1.07
CA HIS A 145 13.50 -7.53 0.95
C HIS A 145 13.10 -6.71 2.18
N VAL A 146 12.20 -7.24 3.02
CA VAL A 146 11.65 -6.59 4.22
C VAL A 146 11.56 -7.59 5.41
N PRO A 147 12.70 -8.17 5.87
CA PRO A 147 12.70 -9.17 6.93
C PRO A 147 12.20 -8.64 8.28
N GLU A 148 12.48 -7.35 8.58
CA GLU A 148 12.17 -6.69 9.86
C GLU A 148 10.67 -6.50 10.16
N ARG A 149 9.78 -6.84 9.21
CA ARG A 149 8.34 -6.60 9.38
C ARG A 149 7.72 -7.42 10.52
N LYS A 150 8.31 -8.58 10.85
CA LYS A 150 7.83 -9.47 11.93
C LYS A 150 8.01 -8.86 13.33
N GLY A 151 8.89 -7.87 13.53
CA GLY A 151 9.14 -7.24 14.84
C GLY A 151 8.26 -6.03 15.18
N ALA A 152 7.71 -5.32 14.19
CA ALA A 152 7.02 -4.05 14.40
C ALA A 152 5.61 -4.21 15.01
N THR A 153 4.91 -5.30 14.71
CA THR A 153 3.55 -5.57 15.21
C THR A 153 3.52 -5.85 16.72
N LYS A 154 4.61 -6.36 17.31
CA LYS A 154 4.70 -6.61 18.76
C LYS A 154 4.83 -5.29 19.56
N ARG A 155 5.54 -4.29 19.02
CA ARG A 155 5.70 -2.98 19.67
C ARG A 155 4.43 -2.13 19.66
N GLN A 156 3.57 -2.29 18.65
CA GLN A 156 2.30 -1.55 18.59
C GLN A 156 1.22 -2.11 19.53
N ARG A 157 1.21 -3.43 19.80
CA ARG A 157 0.28 -4.02 20.79
C ARG A 157 0.58 -3.56 22.22
N GLY A 158 1.86 -3.53 22.62
CA GLY A 158 2.24 -3.03 23.96
C GLY A 158 1.98 -1.53 24.19
N ALA A 159 1.97 -0.72 23.13
CA ALA A 159 1.64 0.70 23.22
C ALA A 159 0.12 0.98 23.24
N ALA A 160 -0.71 0.02 22.83
CA ALA A 160 -2.16 0.09 22.95
C ALA A 160 -2.62 -0.27 24.38
N ASP A 161 -2.04 -1.32 24.98
CA ASP A 161 -2.34 -1.70 26.38
C ASP A 161 -1.96 -0.61 27.38
N LEU A 162 -0.84 0.09 27.19
CA LEU A 162 -0.42 1.19 28.08
C LEU A 162 -1.30 2.46 27.98
N ARG A 163 -2.21 2.55 27.01
CA ARG A 163 -3.14 3.70 26.88
C ARG A 163 -4.46 3.48 27.61
N GLU A 164 -4.81 2.25 27.93
CA GLU A 164 -6.07 1.96 28.64
C GLU A 164 -5.98 2.24 30.16
N GLU A 165 -4.78 2.19 30.74
CA GLU A 165 -4.57 2.42 32.18
C GLU A 165 -4.34 3.89 32.59
N ALA A 166 -4.37 4.85 31.67
CA ALA A 166 -4.20 6.25 32.03
C ALA A 166 -5.47 6.80 32.72
N PRO A 167 -5.41 7.24 33.99
CA PRO A 167 -6.60 7.73 34.68
C PRO A 167 -7.11 9.01 34.02
N LYS A 168 -8.38 9.00 33.61
CA LYS A 168 -9.09 10.15 33.02
C LYS A 168 -8.89 11.38 33.89
N ARG A 169 -8.17 12.38 33.36
CA ARG A 169 -8.02 13.70 33.99
C ARG A 169 -9.42 14.27 34.26
N ARG A 170 -9.77 14.42 35.52
CA ARG A 170 -11.00 15.12 35.95
C ARG A 170 -10.98 16.52 35.36
N SER A 171 -12.01 16.85 34.59
CA SER A 171 -12.25 18.19 34.06
C SER A 171 -12.42 19.17 35.23
N ARG A 172 -11.66 20.27 35.19
CA ARG A 172 -11.79 21.40 36.11
C ARG A 172 -13.12 22.12 35.81
N PRO A 173 -14.01 22.36 36.79
CA PRO A 173 -15.26 23.06 36.52
C PRO A 173 -14.99 24.54 36.20
N ALA A 174 -15.77 25.09 35.26
CA ALA A 174 -15.69 26.47 34.82
C ALA A 174 -16.30 27.41 35.89
N GLU A 175 -15.55 28.40 36.34
CA GLU A 175 -16.05 29.46 37.22
C GLU A 175 -17.00 30.37 36.45
N THR A 176 -18.22 30.49 36.96
CA THR A 176 -19.27 31.37 36.46
C THR A 176 -18.98 32.80 36.91
N ILE A 177 -18.67 33.69 35.97
CA ILE A 177 -18.58 35.14 36.22
C ILE A 177 -19.99 35.72 36.17
N GLN A 178 -20.62 35.88 37.33
CA GLN A 178 -21.74 36.80 37.52
C GLN A 178 -21.63 37.44 38.90
N GLU A 179 -21.26 38.71 38.94
CA GLU A 179 -21.91 39.76 39.76
C GLU A 179 -21.09 41.06 39.67
N ARG A 180 -21.42 41.89 38.68
CA ARG A 180 -21.29 43.34 38.80
C ARG A 180 -22.69 43.91 38.85
N ARG A 181 -23.19 44.23 40.03
CA ARG A 181 -24.18 45.30 40.27
C ARG A 181 -24.38 45.48 41.78
N ARG A 182 -24.33 46.76 42.20
CA ARG A 182 -24.71 47.35 43.49
C ARG A 182 -23.61 47.43 44.56
N ALA A 183 -22.85 48.52 44.52
CA ALA A 183 -22.84 49.52 45.57
C ALA A 183 -22.81 50.90 44.90
#